data_AF-E8MZ97-F1
#
_entry.id   AF-E8MZ97-F1
#
_cell.length_a   1.000
_cell.length_b   1.000
_cell.length_c   1.000
_cell.angle_alpha   90.00
_cell.angle_beta   90.00
_cell.angle_gamma   90.00
#
_symmetry.space_group_name_H-M   'P 1'
#
loop_
_entity.id
_entity.type
_entity.pdbx_description
1 polymer ?
#
loop_
_entity_poly.entity_id
_entity_poly.type
_entity_poly.pdbx_seq_one_letter_code
_entity_poly.pdbx_strand_id
1 'polypeptide(L)' 'MLEERPLTACPSCGGEIDLTYADVGDTVICVVCGAELRVLSLDPPDVEEIEA' A
#
# COMPACT_ATOMS: atom_id res chain seq x y z
N MET A 1 -11.77 -17.94 9.27
CA MET A 1 -10.72 -16.92 9.48
C MET A 1 -10.90 -15.96 8.33
N LEU A 2 -11.56 -14.81 8.56
CA LEU A 2 -11.62 -13.78 7.52
C LEU A 2 -10.20 -13.26 7.42
N GLU A 3 -9.51 -13.61 6.34
CA GLU A 3 -8.27 -12.96 5.94
C GLU A 3 -8.67 -11.51 5.60
N GLU A 4 -8.47 -10.61 6.56
CA GLU A 4 -8.66 -9.18 6.37
C GLU A 4 -7.60 -8.73 5.37
N ARG A 5 -7.92 -8.83 4.08
CA ARG A 5 -7.07 -8.37 2.99
C ARG A 5 -6.83 -6.88 3.23
N PRO A 6 -5.62 -6.46 3.62
CA PRO A 6 -5.34 -5.06 3.85
C PRO A 6 -5.27 -4.38 2.48
N LEU A 7 -6.42 -3.93 2.02
CA LEU A 7 -6.58 -3.15 0.79
C LEU A 7 -6.53 -1.68 1.18
N THR A 8 -5.67 -0.93 0.52
CA THR A 8 -5.59 0.52 0.68
C THR A 8 -5.66 1.22 -0.65
N ALA A 9 -6.03 2.50 -0.63
CA ALA A 9 -6.03 3.33 -1.83
C ALA A 9 -4.70 4.08 -1.91
N CYS A 10 -4.12 4.15 -3.10
CA CYS A 10 -2.95 4.95 -3.38
C CYS A 10 -3.27 6.43 -3.07
N PRO A 11 -2.51 7.11 -2.20
CA PRO A 11 -2.74 8.53 -1.90
C PRO A 11 -2.46 9.43 -3.11
N SER A 12 -1.66 8.97 -4.08
CA SER A 12 -1.24 9.73 -5.26
C SER A 12 -2.29 9.73 -6.39
N CYS A 13 -2.92 8.58 -6.64
CA CYS A 13 -3.87 8.43 -7.75
C CYS A 13 -5.24 7.86 -7.38
N GLY A 14 -5.43 7.40 -6.14
CA GLY A 14 -6.63 6.71 -5.68
C GLY A 14 -6.77 5.26 -6.18
N GLY A 15 -5.73 4.69 -6.81
CA GLY A 15 -5.73 3.31 -7.27
C GLY A 15 -5.76 2.30 -6.12
N GLU A 16 -6.38 1.15 -6.34
CA GLU A 16 -6.48 0.08 -5.33
C GLU A 16 -5.14 -0.67 -5.21
N ILE A 17 -4.63 -0.81 -3.98
CA ILE A 17 -3.37 -1.48 -3.65
C ILE A 17 -3.67 -2.63 -2.70
N ASP A 18 -3.23 -3.82 -3.11
CA ASP A 18 -3.31 -5.03 -2.30
C ASP A 18 -2.03 -5.20 -1.49
N LEU A 19 -2.15 -5.12 -0.16
CA LEU A 19 -1.06 -5.34 0.78
C LEU A 19 -1.10 -6.75 1.41
N THR A 20 -1.85 -7.70 0.85
CA THR A 20 -2.00 -9.06 1.42
C THR A 20 -0.65 -9.77 1.57
N TYR A 21 0.31 -9.45 0.70
CA TYR A 21 1.66 -10.01 0.71
C TYR A 21 2.74 -8.98 1.06
N ALA A 22 2.34 -7.79 1.51
CA ALA A 22 3.28 -6.73 1.89
C ALA A 22 3.37 -6.65 3.41
N ASP A 23 4.57 -6.39 3.92
CA ASP A 23 4.82 -6.19 5.34
C ASP A 23 4.97 -4.70 5.67
N VAL A 24 4.85 -4.33 6.94
CA VAL A 24 5.15 -2.96 7.37
C VAL A 24 6.63 -2.67 7.14
N GLY A 25 6.91 -1.57 6.43
CA GLY A 25 8.24 -1.17 5.99
C GLY A 25 8.59 -1.60 4.56
N ASP A 26 7.79 -2.47 3.94
CA ASP A 26 8.00 -2.84 2.55
C ASP A 26 7.73 -1.66 1.61
N THR A 27 8.35 -1.74 0.43
CA THR A 27 8.19 -0.76 -0.64
C THR A 27 7.41 -1.39 -1.77
N VAL A 28 6.20 -0.90 -2.00
CA VAL A 28 5.29 -1.36 -3.06
C VAL A 28 5.19 -0.27 -4.13
N ILE A 29 5.06 -0.68 -5.39
CA ILE A 29 4.88 0.26 -6.51
C ILE A 29 3.41 0.23 -6.91
N CYS A 30 2.78 1.39 -6.94
CA CYS A 30 1.42 1.48 -7.45
C CYS A 30 1.41 1.16 -8.95
N VAL A 31 0.76 0.06 -9.34
CA VAL A 31 0.64 -0.34 -10.75
C VAL A 31 -0.21 0.61 -11.60
N VAL A 32 -0.94 1.54 -10.96
CA VAL A 32 -1.82 2.51 -11.63
C VAL A 32 -1.05 3.77 -12.03
N CYS A 33 -0.32 4.40 -11.12
CA CYS A 33 0.44 5.62 -11.39
C CYS A 33 1.96 5.42 -11.51
N GLY A 34 2.49 4.28 -11.04
CA GLY A 34 3.93 4.03 -10.96
C GLY A 34 4.62 4.67 -9.75
N ALA A 35 3.87 5.24 -8.80
CA ALA A 35 4.45 5.82 -7.59
C ALA A 35 5.02 4.75 -6.66
N GLU A 36 6.19 5.00 -6.09
CA GLU A 36 6.81 4.18 -5.06
C GLU A 36 6.20 4.55 -3.70
N LEU A 37 5.65 3.56 -3.01
CA LEU A 37 4.93 3.73 -1.76
C LEU A 37 5.54 2.82 -0.70
N ARG A 38 5.74 3.33 0.51
CA ARG A 38 6.15 2.53 1.67
C ARG A 38 4.95 2.20 2.52
N VAL A 39 4.83 0.93 2.90
CA VAL A 39 3.81 0.46 3.84
C VAL A 39 4.18 0.92 5.25
N LEU A 40 3.31 1.72 5.86
CA LEU A 40 3.48 2.21 7.23
C LEU A 40 2.73 1.36 8.25
N SER A 41 1.58 0.81 7.88
CA SER A 41 0.74 -0.01 8.75
C SER A 41 -0.15 -0.92 7.90
N LEU A 42 -0.56 -2.07 8.47
CA LEU A 42 -1.49 -3.02 7.85
C LEU A 42 -2.85 -3.08 8.56
N ASP A 43 -2.92 -2.56 9.80
CA ASP A 43 -4.14 -2.50 10.60
C ASP A 43 -4.18 -1.17 11.39
N PRO A 44 -4.81 -0.11 10.85
CA PRO A 44 -5.39 0.02 9.51
C PRO A 44 -4.31 0.09 8.41
N PRO A 45 -4.63 -0.30 7.16
CA PRO A 45 -3.67 -0.30 6.06
C PRO A 45 -3.35 1.12 5.59
N ASP A 46 -2.09 1.53 5.77
CA ASP A 46 -1.61 2.90 5.54
C ASP A 46 -0.29 2.88 4.75
N VAL A 47 -0.16 3.79 3.78
CA VAL A 47 0.97 3.87 2.86
C VAL A 47 1.37 5.33 2.62
N GLU A 48 2.67 5.58 2.49
CA GLU A 48 3.24 6.89 2.22
C GLU A 48 4.08 6.89 0.95
N GLU A 49 4.02 7.96 0.15
CA GLU A 49 4.85 8.10 -1.05
C GLU A 49 6.30 8.37 -0.67
N ILE A 50 7.21 7.55 -1.22
CA ILE A 50 8.64 7.74 -1.02
C ILE A 50 9.12 8.65 -2.14
N GLU A 51 9.21 9.94 -1.85
CA GLU A 51 9.94 10.86 -2.73
C GLU A 51 11.43 10.50 -2.63
N ALA A 52 12.03 10.09 -3.75
CA ALA A 52 13.44 9.71 -3.85
C ALA A 52 14.39 10.91 -3.73
#